data_AF-A0A164PWK5-F1
#
_entry.id   AF-A0A164PWK5-F1
#
_cell.length_a   1.000
_cell.length_b   1.000
_cell.length_c   1.000
_cell.angle_alpha   90.00
_cell.angle_beta   90.00
_cell.angle_gamma   90.00
#
_symmetry.space_group_name_H-M   'P 1'
#
loop_
_entity.id
_entity.type
_entity.pdbx_description
1 polymer ?
#
loop_
_entity_poly.entity_id
_entity_poly.type
_entity_poly.pdbx_seq_one_letter_code
_entity_poly.pdbx_strand_id
1 'polypeptide(L)'
;MISGFACILFRNKVFTFSIKKSVTVAGNQVSKTRNCCNMEEVLNQDCVQKDAKSNKRSFELSHEVEPAQVEETVKRARSQKKKKFALLLSYCGQGYLGMQFNHGFKTIEGELFQAFLKLGIMDDDSLNTPQSIHFQRAARTDKGVSAIRQVVSLKMRIPDEDLCKELNSLLPHCVQVLATRKVTAGFNSKTACDSRSYAYVMPTFAFASKEVPPSHQFRLKSETLDQVNSLLSFFKGTRNYHNFTSGRPAQDPSCKRYVTHFSCSLPFIVKDVEFVKITIKG
;
A
#
# COMPACT_ATOMS: atom_id res chain seq x y z
N MET A 1 -17.02 -1.97 16.41
CA MET A 1 -16.83 -1.61 14.98
C MET A 1 -15.82 -2.58 14.40
N ILE A 2 -16.23 -3.48 13.51
CA ILE A 2 -15.29 -4.39 12.84
C ILE A 2 -14.48 -3.51 11.89
N SER A 3 -13.24 -3.17 12.27
CA SER A 3 -12.32 -2.49 11.37
C SER A 3 -11.88 -3.52 10.33
N GLY A 4 -12.66 -3.66 9.27
CA GLY A 4 -12.32 -4.51 8.13
C GLY A 4 -11.00 -4.02 7.54
N PHE A 5 -9.92 -4.76 7.78
CA PHE A 5 -8.65 -4.52 7.13
C PHE A 5 -8.82 -4.84 5.66
N ALA A 6 -8.95 -3.84 4.78
CA ALA A 6 -9.06 -4.07 3.35
C ALA A 6 -7.68 -4.01 2.70
N CYS A 7 -6.99 -5.14 2.56
CA CYS A 7 -5.68 -5.18 1.93
C CYS A 7 -5.81 -5.10 0.39
N ILE A 8 -5.29 -4.02 -0.22
CA ILE A 8 -5.17 -3.92 -1.69
C ILE A 8 -4.00 -4.76 -2.19
N LEU A 9 -4.32 -5.81 -2.94
CA LEU A 9 -3.40 -6.59 -3.75
C LEU A 9 -3.57 -6.18 -5.21
N PHE A 10 -2.60 -5.44 -5.71
CA PHE A 10 -2.54 -5.01 -7.11
C PHE A 10 -1.76 -6.03 -7.95
N ARG A 11 -2.29 -6.37 -9.13
CA ARG A 11 -1.57 -7.13 -10.15
C ARG A 11 -1.25 -6.17 -11.30
N ASN A 12 0.03 -5.81 -11.43
CA ASN A 12 0.52 -4.98 -12.53
C ASN A 12 1.71 -5.66 -13.19
N LYS A 13 1.82 -5.53 -14.52
CA LYS A 13 2.97 -5.99 -15.30
C LYS A 13 4.29 -5.32 -14.91
N VAL A 14 4.26 -4.16 -14.23
CA VAL A 14 5.46 -3.43 -13.77
C VAL A 14 6.17 -4.10 -12.61
N PHE A 15 5.43 -4.68 -11.67
CA PHE A 15 5.98 -5.36 -10.49
C PHE A 15 5.53 -6.83 -10.51
N THR A 16 6.19 -7.64 -11.35
CA THR A 16 5.99 -9.09 -11.36
C THR A 16 6.79 -9.71 -10.22
N PHE A 17 6.10 -10.08 -9.14
CA PHE A 17 6.68 -10.94 -8.11
C PHE A 17 6.39 -12.39 -8.48
N SER A 18 7.41 -13.12 -8.93
CA SER A 18 7.34 -14.57 -8.99
C SER A 18 7.62 -15.09 -7.58
N ILE A 19 6.61 -15.70 -6.95
CA ILE A 19 6.86 -16.50 -5.74
C ILE A 19 7.60 -17.74 -6.24
N LYS A 20 8.94 -17.73 -6.18
CA LYS A 20 9.70 -18.95 -6.37
C LYS A 20 9.37 -19.84 -5.17
N LYS A 21 8.58 -20.89 -5.38
CA LYS A 21 8.61 -22.03 -4.45
C LYS A 21 10.02 -22.60 -4.54
N SER A 22 10.87 -22.30 -3.58
CA SER A 22 12.17 -22.96 -3.45
C SER A 22 11.93 -24.39 -2.98
N VAL A 23 11.89 -25.32 -3.93
CA VAL A 23 12.22 -26.72 -3.68
C VAL A 23 13.74 -26.80 -3.77
N THR A 24 14.39 -27.05 -2.63
CA THR A 24 15.85 -27.21 -2.57
C THR A 24 16.22 -28.55 -3.21
N VAL A 25 16.83 -28.49 -4.40
CA VAL A 25 17.64 -29.60 -4.95
C VAL A 25 19.04 -29.05 -5.12
N ALA A 26 20.00 -29.70 -4.48
CA ALA A 26 21.42 -29.33 -4.52
C ALA A 26 21.97 -29.43 -5.95
N GLY A 27 22.57 -28.35 -6.45
CA GLY A 27 23.26 -28.35 -7.74
C GLY A 27 23.52 -26.94 -8.27
N ASN A 28 24.80 -26.57 -8.34
CA ASN A 28 25.34 -25.28 -8.83
C ASN A 28 24.86 -24.92 -10.24
N GLN A 29 24.31 -23.70 -10.41
CA GLN A 29 24.57 -22.85 -11.59
C GLN A 29 24.46 -21.35 -11.24
N VAL A 30 25.48 -20.59 -11.67
CA VAL A 30 25.62 -19.14 -11.51
C VAL A 30 24.79 -18.41 -12.58
N SER A 31 23.92 -17.48 -12.18
CA SER A 31 23.32 -16.50 -13.09
C SER A 31 23.27 -15.11 -12.46
N LYS A 32 23.72 -14.10 -13.22
CA LYS A 32 23.73 -12.69 -12.83
C LYS A 32 22.30 -12.12 -12.89
N THR A 33 21.66 -11.93 -11.75
CA THR A 33 20.42 -11.12 -11.62
C THR A 33 20.67 -9.87 -10.79
N ARG A 34 20.27 -8.70 -11.32
CA ARG A 34 20.28 -7.42 -10.60
C ARG A 34 19.38 -7.51 -9.36
N ASN A 35 19.93 -7.11 -8.22
CA ASN A 35 19.33 -7.15 -6.89
C ASN A 35 17.85 -6.69 -6.88
N CYS A 36 16.97 -7.63 -6.57
CA CYS A 36 15.69 -7.36 -5.93
C CYS A 36 15.87 -7.75 -4.46
N CYS A 37 15.51 -6.86 -3.52
CA CYS A 37 15.54 -7.18 -2.10
C CYS A 37 14.68 -8.42 -1.83
N ASN A 38 15.26 -9.42 -1.16
CA ASN A 38 14.56 -10.63 -0.73
C ASN A 38 13.45 -10.26 0.26
N MET A 39 12.23 -10.76 0.03
CA MET A 39 11.04 -10.37 0.79
C MET A 39 10.89 -11.14 2.12
N GLU A 40 11.70 -12.16 2.39
CA GLU A 40 11.52 -13.07 3.53
C GLU A 40 12.02 -12.52 4.87
N GLU A 41 12.86 -11.48 4.90
CA GLU A 41 13.42 -10.94 6.15
C GLU A 41 12.57 -9.86 6.84
N VAL A 42 11.47 -9.38 6.23
CA VAL A 42 10.76 -8.16 6.70
C VAL A 42 9.50 -8.46 7.56
N LEU A 43 9.13 -9.73 7.76
CA LEU A 43 7.84 -10.08 8.38
C LEU A 43 7.89 -10.49 9.87
N ASN A 44 9.02 -10.37 10.55
CA ASN A 44 9.11 -10.66 11.99
C ASN A 44 9.70 -9.48 12.76
N GLN A 45 8.85 -8.65 13.35
CA GLN A 45 9.10 -8.00 14.64
C GLN A 45 7.82 -7.33 15.14
N ASP A 46 7.37 -7.77 16.32
CA ASP A 46 6.19 -7.28 17.02
C ASP A 46 6.35 -5.82 17.48
N CYS A 47 5.32 -5.01 17.25
CA CYS A 47 5.23 -3.65 17.79
C CYS A 47 4.98 -3.68 19.31
N VAL A 48 5.99 -3.36 20.11
CA VAL A 48 5.82 -3.00 21.52
C VAL A 48 6.19 -1.54 21.73
N GLN A 49 5.23 -0.76 22.23
CA GLN A 49 5.41 0.64 22.62
C GLN A 49 6.32 0.75 23.84
N LYS A 50 7.29 1.68 23.80
CA LYS A 50 7.89 2.27 25.00
C LYS A 50 8.11 3.77 24.82
N ASP A 51 7.46 4.54 25.67
CA ASP A 51 7.78 5.93 25.96
C ASP A 51 9.13 6.03 26.68
N ALA A 52 9.96 7.03 26.35
CA ALA A 52 10.73 7.81 27.33
C ALA A 52 11.65 8.88 26.69
N LYS A 53 11.39 10.13 27.12
CA LYS A 53 12.31 11.17 27.60
C LYS A 53 13.45 11.69 26.71
N SER A 54 13.42 13.02 26.58
CA SER A 54 14.45 13.90 26.05
C SER A 54 15.84 13.64 26.61
N ASN A 55 16.87 13.73 25.75
CA ASN A 55 18.16 14.24 26.18
C ASN A 55 18.83 15.05 25.07
N LYS A 56 19.15 16.31 25.38
CA LYS A 56 19.93 17.23 24.54
C LYS A 56 21.39 16.78 24.59
N ARG A 57 21.97 16.45 23.44
CA ARG A 57 23.43 16.49 23.25
C ARG A 57 23.72 17.17 21.92
N SER A 58 24.28 18.37 22.02
CA SER A 58 24.91 19.13 20.94
C SER A 58 26.07 18.32 20.36
N PHE A 59 26.01 18.04 19.07
CA PHE A 59 27.11 17.45 18.31
C PHE A 59 27.67 18.56 17.43
N GLU A 60 28.90 18.98 17.73
CA GLU A 60 29.62 20.00 16.98
C GLU A 60 30.01 19.48 15.60
N LEU A 61 29.63 20.23 14.57
CA LEU A 61 29.90 19.94 13.18
C LEU A 61 31.22 20.65 12.81
N SER A 62 32.28 19.90 12.53
CA SER A 62 33.46 20.43 11.85
C SER A 62 33.65 19.66 10.56
N HIS A 63 33.14 20.22 9.46
CA HIS A 63 33.62 20.05 8.08
C HIS A 63 32.98 21.17 7.27
N GLU A 64 33.73 22.27 7.09
CA GLU A 64 33.34 23.34 6.17
C GLU A 64 33.52 22.81 4.74
N VAL A 65 32.41 22.65 4.02
CA VAL A 65 32.43 22.34 2.58
C VAL A 65 32.30 23.65 1.83
N GLU A 66 33.29 23.94 0.99
CA GLU A 66 33.36 25.16 0.17
C GLU A 66 32.06 25.38 -0.65
N PRO A 67 31.48 26.60 -0.63
CA PRO A 67 30.15 26.88 -1.18
C PRO A 67 30.02 26.61 -2.69
N ALA A 68 31.12 26.67 -3.45
CA ALA A 68 31.14 26.40 -4.88
C ALA A 68 30.83 24.93 -5.24
N GLN A 69 31.25 23.96 -4.41
CA GLN A 69 31.01 22.53 -4.68
C GLN A 69 29.55 22.12 -4.41
N VAL A 70 28.90 22.76 -3.43
CA VAL A 70 27.46 22.60 -3.18
C VAL A 70 26.64 23.18 -4.34
N GLU A 71 27.02 24.36 -4.84
CA GLU A 71 26.31 25.03 -5.93
C GLU A 71 26.40 24.27 -7.27
N GLU A 72 27.56 23.68 -7.56
CA GLU A 72 27.79 22.89 -8.77
C GLU A 72 27.04 21.54 -8.74
N THR A 73 27.00 20.88 -7.58
CA THR A 73 26.23 19.65 -7.36
C THR A 73 24.72 19.90 -7.51
N VAL A 74 24.22 21.02 -6.97
CA VAL A 74 22.83 21.46 -7.12
C VAL A 74 22.50 21.83 -8.58
N LYS A 75 23.42 22.47 -9.32
CA LYS A 75 23.26 22.74 -10.76
C LYS A 75 23.24 21.46 -11.59
N ARG A 76 24.10 20.48 -11.28
CA ARG A 76 24.15 19.18 -11.96
C ARG A 76 22.90 18.34 -11.70
N ALA A 77 22.39 18.36 -10.47
CA ALA A 77 21.09 17.78 -10.12
C ALA A 77 19.94 18.48 -10.88
N ARG A 78 19.95 19.81 -10.99
CA ARG A 78 18.93 20.57 -11.73
C ARG A 78 18.91 20.26 -13.24
N SER A 79 20.05 19.94 -13.84
CA SER A 79 20.22 19.57 -15.26
C SER A 79 19.64 18.20 -15.63
N GLN A 80 19.53 17.27 -14.69
CA GLN A 80 19.05 15.92 -15.01
C GLN A 80 17.57 15.90 -15.41
N LYS A 81 17.28 15.32 -16.58
CA LYS A 81 15.90 15.16 -17.09
C LYS A 81 15.08 14.27 -16.15
N LYS A 82 13.95 14.79 -15.64
CA LYS A 82 12.97 14.01 -14.86
C LYS A 82 12.51 12.77 -15.66
N LYS A 83 12.46 11.60 -15.01
CA LYS A 83 11.95 10.34 -15.55
C LYS A 83 10.75 9.86 -14.75
N LYS A 84 9.92 9.02 -15.37
CA LYS A 84 8.72 8.46 -14.73
C LYS A 84 9.10 7.21 -13.95
N PHE A 85 8.60 7.11 -12.73
CA PHE A 85 8.80 5.97 -11.83
C PHE A 85 7.46 5.48 -11.29
N ALA A 86 7.43 4.20 -10.95
CA ALA A 86 6.41 3.58 -10.14
C ALA A 86 7.02 3.15 -8.79
N LEU A 87 6.29 3.37 -7.71
CA LEU A 87 6.64 2.95 -6.35
C LEU A 87 5.58 1.95 -5.87
N LEU A 88 6.02 0.87 -5.25
CA LEU A 88 5.18 -0.10 -4.55
C LEU A 88 5.22 0.22 -3.06
N LEU A 89 4.06 0.46 -2.47
CA LEU A 89 3.88 0.86 -1.08
C LEU A 89 3.09 -0.20 -0.31
N SER A 90 3.46 -0.38 0.95
CA SER A 90 2.69 -1.07 1.98
C SER A 90 2.46 -0.13 3.15
N TYR A 91 1.27 -0.15 3.75
CA TYR A 91 0.98 0.66 4.93
C TYR A 91 -0.14 0.09 5.80
N CYS A 92 -0.04 0.35 7.10
CA CYS A 92 -1.15 0.25 8.05
C CYS A 92 -1.94 1.57 8.05
N GLY A 93 -3.22 1.52 7.68
CA GLY A 93 -4.08 2.69 7.58
C GLY A 93 -4.57 3.24 8.92
N GLN A 94 -4.29 2.57 10.03
CA GLN A 94 -4.74 2.98 11.36
C GLN A 94 -4.16 4.36 11.72
N GLY A 95 -5.03 5.29 12.16
CA GLY A 95 -4.65 6.66 12.47
C GLY A 95 -4.50 7.59 11.25
N TYR A 96 -4.71 7.08 10.03
CA TYR A 96 -4.69 7.87 8.79
C TYR A 96 -6.11 8.10 8.25
N LEU A 97 -6.34 9.31 7.72
CA LEU A 97 -7.59 9.73 7.09
C LEU A 97 -7.62 9.40 5.58
N GLY A 98 -7.05 8.24 5.24
CA GLY A 98 -7.02 7.69 3.89
C GLY A 98 -5.70 7.94 3.15
N MET A 99 -5.68 7.52 1.88
CA MET A 99 -4.52 7.66 0.99
C MET A 99 -4.29 9.12 0.57
N GLN A 100 -5.36 9.77 0.10
CA GLN A 100 -5.26 11.02 -0.63
C GLN A 100 -4.85 12.18 0.29
N PHE A 101 -3.86 12.95 -0.12
CA PHE A 101 -3.43 14.15 0.57
C PHE A 101 -4.55 15.19 0.66
N ASN A 102 -4.77 15.67 1.88
CA ASN A 102 -5.63 16.81 2.20
C ASN A 102 -4.90 17.64 3.28
N HIS A 103 -4.85 18.96 3.11
CA HIS A 103 -4.18 19.85 4.08
C HIS A 103 -4.78 19.73 5.48
N GLY A 104 -3.93 19.73 6.50
CA GLY A 104 -4.34 19.61 7.91
C GLY A 104 -4.71 18.19 8.37
N PHE A 105 -4.66 17.19 7.48
CA PHE A 105 -5.02 15.81 7.81
C PHE A 105 -3.86 14.84 7.63
N LYS A 106 -3.72 13.93 8.59
CA LYS A 106 -2.72 12.86 8.52
C LYS A 106 -3.16 11.82 7.47
N THR A 107 -2.44 11.75 6.36
CA THR A 107 -2.74 10.91 5.19
C THR A 107 -1.47 10.20 4.72
N ILE A 108 -1.61 9.07 4.02
CA ILE A 108 -0.45 8.31 3.54
C ILE A 108 0.38 9.13 2.55
N GLU A 109 -0.28 9.87 1.66
CA GLU A 109 0.42 10.78 0.74
C GLU A 109 1.07 11.95 1.47
N GLY A 110 0.51 12.43 2.57
CA GLY A 110 1.15 13.45 3.40
C GLY A 110 2.53 12.99 3.87
N GLU A 111 2.63 11.79 4.44
CA GLU A 111 3.92 11.21 4.87
C GLU A 111 4.89 11.06 3.69
N LEU A 112 4.38 10.56 2.56
CA LEU A 112 5.18 10.35 1.37
C LEU A 112 5.69 11.68 0.77
N PHE A 113 4.86 12.72 0.74
CA PHE A 113 5.23 14.03 0.23
C PHE A 113 6.22 14.73 1.14
N GLN A 114 6.08 14.60 2.47
CA GLN A 114 7.08 15.10 3.42
C GLN A 114 8.44 14.42 3.21
N ALA A 115 8.47 13.10 2.98
CA ALA A 115 9.71 12.41 2.61
C ALA A 115 10.27 12.91 1.26
N PHE A 116 9.41 13.14 0.25
CA PHE A 116 9.84 13.68 -1.04
C PHE A 116 10.41 15.10 -0.97
N LEU A 117 9.86 15.96 -0.11
CA LEU A 117 10.39 17.30 0.13
C LEU A 117 11.79 17.24 0.74
N LYS A 118 11.97 16.41 1.77
CA LYS A 118 13.28 16.21 2.43
C LYS A 118 14.36 15.68 1.48
N LEU A 119 13.98 14.82 0.53
CA LEU A 119 14.91 14.28 -0.48
C LEU A 119 15.04 15.19 -1.73
N GLY A 120 14.38 16.35 -1.77
CA GLY A 120 14.42 17.24 -2.95
C GLY A 120 13.78 16.65 -4.22
N ILE A 121 12.95 15.62 -4.07
CA ILE A 121 12.16 15.00 -5.14
C ILE A 121 10.99 15.90 -5.52
N MET A 122 10.41 16.56 -4.51
CA MET A 122 9.30 17.49 -4.58
C MET A 122 9.77 18.85 -4.02
N ASP A 123 9.22 19.94 -4.55
CA ASP A 123 9.33 21.30 -4.02
C ASP A 123 7.98 21.76 -3.43
N ASP A 124 7.96 22.87 -2.68
CA ASP A 124 6.75 23.38 -2.03
C ASP A 124 5.62 23.69 -3.03
N ASP A 125 5.96 24.12 -4.23
CA ASP A 125 4.99 24.33 -5.32
C ASP A 125 4.33 23.02 -5.74
N SER A 126 5.12 21.96 -5.90
CA SER A 126 4.64 20.62 -6.24
C SER A 126 3.89 19.93 -5.10
N LEU A 127 4.10 20.33 -3.84
CA LEU A 127 3.28 19.86 -2.71
C LEU A 127 1.84 20.35 -2.85
N ASN A 128 1.67 21.63 -3.20
CA ASN A 128 0.35 22.23 -3.43
C ASN A 128 -0.28 21.78 -4.75
N THR A 129 0.56 21.45 -5.75
CA THR A 129 0.12 20.94 -7.05
C THR A 129 0.83 19.63 -7.41
N PRO A 130 0.48 18.47 -6.82
CA PRO A 130 1.15 17.18 -7.11
C PRO A 130 1.06 16.72 -8.58
N GLN A 131 0.18 17.34 -9.36
CA GLN A 131 0.06 17.15 -10.81
C GLN A 131 1.30 17.65 -11.57
N SER A 132 2.05 18.63 -11.04
CA SER A 132 3.30 19.14 -11.65
C SER A 132 4.35 18.05 -11.83
N ILE A 133 4.42 17.12 -10.86
CA ILE A 133 5.27 15.92 -10.91
C ILE A 133 4.52 14.70 -11.46
N HIS A 134 3.33 14.90 -12.04
CA HIS A 134 2.45 13.85 -12.53
C HIS A 134 2.19 12.76 -11.48
N PHE A 135 2.02 13.11 -10.20
CA PHE A 135 1.76 12.14 -9.15
C PHE A 135 0.39 11.47 -9.36
N GLN A 136 0.35 10.14 -9.33
CA GLN A 136 -0.85 9.33 -9.50
C GLN A 136 -0.83 8.13 -8.55
N ARG A 137 -2.01 7.68 -8.13
CA ARG A 137 -2.20 6.51 -7.26
C ARG A 137 -3.13 5.50 -7.92
N ALA A 138 -2.82 4.22 -7.78
CA ALA A 138 -3.61 3.13 -8.36
C ALA A 138 -4.96 2.98 -7.66
N ALA A 139 -5.02 3.22 -6.35
CA ALA A 139 -6.25 3.19 -5.56
C ALA A 139 -6.31 4.35 -4.56
N ARG A 140 -7.52 4.85 -4.28
CA ARG A 140 -7.79 5.70 -3.12
C ARG A 140 -8.33 4.78 -2.03
N THR A 141 -7.63 4.71 -0.90
CA THR A 141 -8.12 4.00 0.29
C THR A 141 -8.78 4.99 1.23
N ASP A 142 -9.91 4.58 1.82
CA ASP A 142 -10.63 5.37 2.81
C ASP A 142 -9.89 5.41 4.16
N LYS A 143 -10.42 6.20 5.09
CA LYS A 143 -9.93 6.32 6.47
C LYS A 143 -9.77 4.94 7.11
N GLY A 144 -8.61 4.69 7.72
CA GLY A 144 -8.33 3.43 8.42
C GLY A 144 -7.98 2.24 7.53
N VAL A 145 -8.17 2.34 6.20
CA VAL A 145 -7.91 1.23 5.29
C VAL A 145 -6.42 1.07 5.03
N SER A 146 -5.92 -0.16 5.20
CA SER A 146 -4.52 -0.54 4.98
C SER A 146 -4.27 -0.95 3.52
N ALA A 147 -3.01 -1.12 3.11
CA ALA A 147 -2.68 -1.70 1.80
C ALA A 147 -1.36 -2.45 1.86
N ILE A 148 -1.24 -3.58 1.16
CA ILE A 148 0.03 -4.31 1.04
C ILE A 148 0.72 -4.01 -0.29
N ARG A 149 -0.04 -3.73 -1.35
CA ARG A 149 0.48 -3.45 -2.70
C ARG A 149 -0.20 -2.24 -3.33
N GLN A 150 -0.16 -1.10 -2.64
CA GLN A 150 -0.52 0.16 -3.25
C GLN A 150 0.56 0.55 -4.27
N VAL A 151 0.17 1.09 -5.43
CA VAL A 151 1.13 1.58 -6.42
C VAL A 151 0.88 3.05 -6.69
N VAL A 152 1.95 3.84 -6.62
CA VAL A 152 1.94 5.25 -7.04
C VAL A 152 2.91 5.46 -8.19
N SER A 153 2.71 6.50 -8.98
CA SER A 153 3.66 6.88 -10.03
C SER A 153 3.87 8.39 -10.07
N LEU A 154 5.11 8.81 -10.32
CA LEU A 154 5.52 10.20 -10.31
C LEU A 154 6.72 10.42 -11.23
N LYS A 155 6.93 11.66 -11.66
CA LYS A 155 8.12 12.10 -12.38
C LYS A 155 9.10 12.69 -11.37
N MET A 156 10.30 12.14 -11.33
CA MET A 156 11.38 12.64 -10.49
C MET A 156 12.72 12.45 -11.19
N ARG A 157 13.77 13.07 -10.67
CA ARG A 157 15.14 12.81 -11.14
C ARG A 157 15.52 11.38 -10.80
N ILE A 158 16.48 10.83 -11.54
CA ILE A 158 16.96 9.48 -11.24
C ILE A 158 17.71 9.60 -9.92
N PRO A 159 17.35 8.83 -8.88
CA PRO A 159 18.08 8.85 -7.63
C PRO A 159 19.48 8.25 -7.87
N ASP A 160 20.49 8.87 -7.26
CA ASP A 160 21.88 8.37 -7.34
C ASP A 160 22.10 7.16 -6.41
N GLU A 161 21.30 7.07 -5.33
CA GLU A 161 21.31 5.98 -4.36
C GLU A 161 20.01 5.13 -4.37
N ASP A 162 19.95 4.15 -3.47
CA ASP A 162 18.77 3.31 -3.29
C ASP A 162 17.62 4.09 -2.63
N LEU A 163 16.81 4.70 -3.48
CA LEU A 163 15.62 5.46 -3.10
C LEU A 163 14.68 4.72 -2.15
N CYS A 164 14.60 3.38 -2.20
CA CYS A 164 13.74 2.65 -1.27
C CYS A 164 14.25 2.80 0.17
N LYS A 165 15.55 2.68 0.37
CA LYS A 165 16.18 2.84 1.69
C LYS A 165 16.06 4.26 2.20
N GLU A 166 16.34 5.25 1.35
CA GLU A 166 16.21 6.67 1.71
C GLU A 166 14.79 7.01 2.13
N LEU A 167 13.78 6.64 1.34
CA LEU A 167 12.38 6.88 1.68
C LEU A 167 12.00 6.18 2.98
N ASN A 168 12.37 4.92 3.15
CA ASN A 168 12.05 4.16 4.37
C ASN A 168 12.76 4.68 5.62
N SER A 169 13.90 5.38 5.49
CA SER A 169 14.56 6.05 6.61
C SER A 169 13.81 7.28 7.12
N LEU A 170 13.00 7.90 6.25
CA LEU A 170 12.22 9.11 6.54
C LEU A 170 10.76 8.82 6.87
N LEU A 171 10.23 7.69 6.40
CA LEU A 171 8.85 7.28 6.61
C LEU A 171 8.67 6.60 7.99
N PRO A 172 7.50 6.74 8.61
CA PRO A 172 7.18 5.97 9.81
C PRO A 172 7.13 4.48 9.50
N HIS A 173 7.44 3.62 10.48
CA HIS A 173 7.47 2.16 10.30
C HIS A 173 6.17 1.57 9.72
N CYS A 174 5.03 2.22 9.94
CA CYS A 174 3.73 1.81 9.41
C CYS A 174 3.50 2.14 7.92
N VAL A 175 4.45 2.81 7.24
CA VAL A 175 4.41 3.10 5.81
C VAL A 175 5.77 2.74 5.20
N GLN A 176 5.79 1.85 4.23
CA GLN A 176 7.03 1.35 3.62
C GLN A 176 6.95 1.37 2.10
N VAL A 177 8.04 1.81 1.47
CA VAL A 177 8.31 1.64 0.04
C VAL A 177 9.04 0.32 -0.16
N LEU A 178 8.33 -0.64 -0.75
CA LEU A 178 8.83 -2.00 -0.97
C LEU A 178 9.71 -2.09 -2.22
N ALA A 179 9.40 -1.30 -3.25
CA ALA A 179 10.16 -1.31 -4.49
C ALA A 179 9.95 -0.03 -5.30
N THR A 180 10.96 0.34 -6.07
CA THR A 180 10.90 1.41 -7.08
C THR A 180 11.27 0.84 -8.46
N ARG A 181 10.60 1.33 -9.51
CA ARG A 181 10.90 0.95 -10.90
C ARG A 181 10.77 2.16 -11.80
N LYS A 182 11.78 2.40 -12.63
CA LYS A 182 11.68 3.32 -13.77
C LYS A 182 10.73 2.73 -14.81
N VAL A 183 9.82 3.55 -15.31
CA VAL A 183 8.78 3.17 -16.28
C VAL A 183 8.79 4.11 -17.49
N THR A 184 7.99 3.80 -18.50
CA THR A 184 7.82 4.67 -19.67
C THR A 184 7.19 6.00 -19.26
N ALA A 185 7.48 7.07 -20.01
CA ALA A 185 7.03 8.42 -19.66
C ALA A 185 5.50 8.57 -19.55
N GLY A 186 4.75 7.78 -20.32
CA GLY A 186 3.29 7.76 -20.35
C GLY A 186 2.63 6.87 -19.29
N PHE A 187 3.39 6.15 -18.45
CA PHE A 187 2.81 5.26 -17.45
C PHE A 187 2.04 6.04 -16.38
N ASN A 188 0.76 5.70 -16.18
CA ASN A 188 -0.08 6.22 -15.11
C ASN A 188 -0.60 5.04 -14.27
N SER A 189 -0.30 5.03 -12.97
CA SER A 189 -0.62 3.92 -12.06
C SER A 189 -2.13 3.69 -11.93
N LYS A 190 -2.95 4.73 -12.09
CA LYS A 190 -4.42 4.65 -12.02
C LYS A 190 -5.01 3.99 -13.26
N THR A 191 -4.55 4.36 -14.45
CA THR A 191 -5.15 3.88 -15.71
C THR A 191 -4.53 2.58 -16.20
N ALA A 192 -3.27 2.30 -15.84
CA ALA A 192 -2.62 1.02 -16.08
C ALA A 192 -3.05 -0.08 -15.07
N CYS A 193 -4.10 0.19 -14.28
CA CYS A 193 -4.64 -0.73 -13.29
C CYS A 193 -5.86 -1.46 -13.87
N ASP A 194 -5.68 -2.75 -14.18
CA ASP A 194 -6.75 -3.56 -14.79
C ASP A 194 -7.75 -4.09 -13.76
N SER A 195 -7.29 -4.44 -12.56
CA SER A 195 -8.12 -4.96 -11.47
C SER A 195 -7.46 -4.74 -10.12
N ARG A 196 -8.28 -4.80 -9.06
CA ARG A 196 -7.85 -4.71 -7.68
C ARG A 196 -8.40 -5.90 -6.90
N SER A 197 -7.58 -6.46 -6.03
CA SER A 197 -8.02 -7.46 -5.07
C SER A 197 -8.02 -6.84 -3.67
N TYR A 198 -9.12 -7.00 -2.95
CA TYR A 198 -9.26 -6.59 -1.56
C TYR A 198 -9.47 -7.85 -0.72
N ALA A 199 -8.81 -7.91 0.43
CA ALA A 199 -9.10 -8.93 1.44
C ALA A 199 -9.59 -8.22 2.69
N TYR A 200 -10.72 -8.63 3.25
CA TYR A 200 -11.27 -8.21 4.54
C TYR A 200 -11.03 -9.31 5.57
N VAL A 201 -10.29 -8.99 6.62
CA VAL A 201 -10.10 -9.88 7.78
C VAL A 201 -11.06 -9.45 8.88
N MET A 202 -11.90 -10.38 9.35
CA MET A 202 -12.91 -10.09 10.36
C MET A 202 -13.17 -11.28 11.27
N PRO A 203 -13.56 -11.05 12.53
CA PRO A 203 -13.93 -12.13 13.44
C PRO A 203 -15.17 -12.89 12.95
N THR A 204 -15.20 -14.20 13.19
CA THR A 204 -16.30 -15.06 12.71
C THR A 204 -17.62 -14.86 13.40
N PHE A 205 -17.62 -14.33 14.63
CA PHE A 205 -18.86 -13.96 15.33
C PHE A 205 -19.69 -12.90 14.59
N ALA A 206 -19.14 -12.26 13.56
CA ALA A 206 -19.90 -11.41 12.64
C ALA A 206 -20.93 -12.17 11.79
N PHE A 207 -20.81 -13.50 11.70
CA PHE A 207 -21.81 -14.39 11.07
C PHE A 207 -22.71 -15.07 12.09
N ALA A 208 -22.55 -14.78 13.39
CA ALA A 208 -23.45 -15.30 14.41
C ALA A 208 -24.88 -14.81 14.14
N SER A 209 -25.88 -15.61 14.52
CA SER A 209 -27.26 -15.15 14.45
C SER A 209 -27.45 -13.95 15.38
N LYS A 210 -28.46 -13.12 15.11
CA LYS A 210 -28.68 -11.87 15.84
C LYS A 210 -28.90 -12.10 17.34
N GLU A 211 -29.39 -13.28 17.70
CA GLU A 211 -29.69 -13.71 19.07
C GLU A 211 -28.43 -14.12 19.85
N VAL A 212 -27.34 -14.46 19.14
CA VAL A 212 -26.08 -14.88 19.75
C VAL A 212 -25.20 -13.65 20.00
N PRO A 213 -24.86 -13.33 21.26
CA PRO A 213 -24.00 -12.20 21.54
C PRO A 213 -22.60 -12.42 20.95
N PRO A 214 -21.93 -11.36 20.46
CA PRO A 214 -20.54 -11.46 20.00
C PRO A 214 -19.64 -12.00 21.12
N SER A 215 -18.96 -13.11 20.84
CA SER A 215 -18.06 -13.76 21.80
C SER A 215 -16.80 -14.25 21.09
N HIS A 216 -15.66 -14.13 21.77
CA HIS A 216 -14.38 -14.66 21.31
C HIS A 216 -14.38 -16.20 21.21
N GLN A 217 -15.30 -16.86 21.92
CA GLN A 217 -15.47 -18.31 21.91
C GLN A 217 -16.32 -18.80 20.73
N PHE A 218 -16.96 -17.90 19.98
CA PHE A 218 -17.75 -18.29 18.81
C PHE A 218 -16.87 -19.02 17.78
N ARG A 219 -17.42 -20.09 17.21
CA ARG A 219 -16.78 -20.84 16.12
C ARG A 219 -17.75 -20.99 14.96
N LEU A 220 -17.27 -20.68 13.76
CA LEU A 220 -18.06 -20.73 12.54
C LEU A 220 -18.30 -22.18 12.13
N LYS A 221 -19.58 -22.52 11.92
CA LYS A 221 -19.96 -23.83 11.40
C LYS A 221 -19.72 -23.92 9.89
N SER A 222 -19.41 -25.12 9.40
CA SER A 222 -19.25 -25.41 7.97
C SER A 222 -20.47 -24.98 7.16
N GLU A 223 -21.67 -25.26 7.66
CA GLU A 223 -22.92 -24.96 6.94
C GLU A 223 -23.11 -23.47 6.75
N THR A 224 -22.78 -22.66 7.76
CA THR A 224 -22.83 -21.19 7.67
C THR A 224 -21.78 -20.66 6.71
N LEU A 225 -20.57 -21.23 6.70
CA LEU A 225 -19.52 -20.85 5.75
C LEU A 225 -19.92 -21.13 4.30
N ASP A 226 -20.55 -22.28 4.04
CA ASP A 226 -21.05 -22.66 2.72
C ASP A 226 -22.18 -21.73 2.26
N GLN A 227 -23.10 -21.37 3.17
CA GLN A 227 -24.13 -20.36 2.93
C GLN A 227 -23.52 -19.00 2.58
N VAL A 228 -22.52 -18.54 3.34
CA VAL A 228 -21.79 -17.28 3.06
C VAL A 228 -21.18 -17.33 1.66
N ASN A 229 -20.45 -18.40 1.32
CA ASN A 229 -19.82 -18.53 0.00
C ASN A 229 -20.84 -18.62 -1.15
N SER A 230 -21.98 -19.28 -0.93
CA SER A 230 -23.11 -19.29 -1.86
C SER A 230 -23.66 -17.87 -2.10
N LEU A 231 -23.88 -17.09 -1.04
CA LEU A 231 -24.33 -15.70 -1.14
C LEU A 231 -23.31 -14.79 -1.86
N LEU A 232 -22.02 -14.92 -1.54
CA LEU A 232 -20.96 -14.16 -2.19
C LEU A 232 -20.86 -14.47 -3.69
N SER A 233 -21.26 -15.67 -4.13
CA SER A 233 -21.27 -16.03 -5.54
C SER A 233 -22.21 -15.17 -6.39
N PHE A 234 -23.31 -14.69 -5.82
CA PHE A 234 -24.26 -13.79 -6.49
C PHE A 234 -23.66 -12.41 -6.81
N PHE A 235 -22.49 -12.05 -6.29
CA PHE A 235 -21.83 -10.80 -6.63
C PHE A 235 -20.94 -10.94 -7.88
N LYS A 236 -20.59 -12.16 -8.29
CA LYS A 236 -19.74 -12.38 -9.46
C LYS A 236 -20.47 -11.94 -10.74
N GLY A 237 -19.69 -11.48 -11.73
CA GLY A 237 -20.18 -10.94 -12.99
C GLY A 237 -20.38 -9.42 -12.97
N THR A 238 -21.03 -8.91 -14.02
CA THR A 238 -21.33 -7.48 -14.16
C THR A 238 -22.69 -7.19 -13.53
N ARG A 239 -22.73 -6.33 -12.50
CA ARG A 239 -23.96 -5.98 -11.79
C ARG A 239 -24.04 -4.49 -11.51
N ASN A 240 -25.24 -4.00 -11.27
CA ASN A 240 -25.47 -2.63 -10.84
C ASN A 240 -25.37 -2.56 -9.31
N TYR A 241 -24.35 -1.86 -8.82
CA TYR A 241 -24.03 -1.72 -7.40
C TYR A 241 -24.44 -0.37 -6.82
N HIS A 242 -25.47 0.29 -7.39
CA HIS A 242 -25.90 1.61 -6.91
C HIS A 242 -26.27 1.63 -5.42
N ASN A 243 -26.86 0.57 -4.88
CA ASN A 243 -27.18 0.45 -3.45
C ASN A 243 -25.94 0.23 -2.55
N PHE A 244 -24.77 -0.01 -3.15
CA PHE A 244 -23.51 -0.25 -2.46
C PHE A 244 -22.55 0.95 -2.58
N THR A 245 -23.05 2.11 -3.01
CA THR A 245 -22.31 3.37 -3.07
C THR A 245 -23.21 4.53 -2.67
N SER A 246 -22.63 5.56 -2.04
CA SER A 246 -23.38 6.75 -1.66
C SER A 246 -23.44 7.78 -2.80
N GLY A 247 -24.53 8.55 -2.86
CA GLY A 247 -24.65 9.73 -3.73
C GLY A 247 -24.71 9.45 -5.22
N ARG A 248 -25.16 8.26 -5.64
CA ARG A 248 -25.27 7.86 -7.05
C ARG A 248 -26.69 7.41 -7.40
N PRO A 249 -27.29 7.91 -8.48
CA PRO A 249 -28.59 7.43 -8.92
C PRO A 249 -28.49 6.01 -9.49
N ALA A 250 -29.59 5.26 -9.44
CA ALA A 250 -29.63 3.87 -9.91
C ALA A 250 -29.27 3.71 -11.39
N GLN A 251 -29.55 4.73 -12.19
CA GLN A 251 -29.32 4.76 -13.63
C GLN A 251 -27.88 5.14 -14.00
N ASP A 252 -27.04 5.56 -13.04
CA ASP A 252 -25.65 5.94 -13.31
C ASP A 252 -24.88 4.73 -13.88
N PRO A 253 -24.39 4.77 -15.14
CA PRO A 253 -23.63 3.67 -15.73
C PRO A 253 -22.36 3.35 -14.95
N SER A 254 -21.82 4.35 -14.23
CA SER A 254 -20.69 4.17 -13.32
C SER A 254 -21.06 3.39 -12.05
N CYS A 255 -22.30 2.95 -11.83
CA CYS A 255 -22.63 1.99 -10.79
C CYS A 255 -22.49 0.53 -11.27
N LYS A 256 -22.34 0.30 -12.59
CA LYS A 256 -22.06 -1.04 -13.12
C LYS A 256 -20.59 -1.40 -12.87
N ARG A 257 -20.34 -2.51 -12.16
CA ARG A 257 -18.99 -3.04 -11.89
C ARG A 257 -18.95 -4.53 -12.17
N TYR A 258 -17.75 -5.01 -12.47
CA TYR A 258 -17.47 -6.40 -12.77
C TYR A 258 -16.67 -7.04 -11.65
N VAL A 259 -17.21 -8.07 -11.01
CA VAL A 259 -16.50 -8.83 -9.97
C VAL A 259 -16.10 -10.18 -10.55
N THR A 260 -14.80 -10.43 -10.57
CA THR A 260 -14.21 -11.68 -11.07
C THR A 260 -14.16 -12.78 -10.01
N HIS A 261 -13.95 -12.40 -8.74
CA HIS A 261 -13.81 -13.34 -7.65
C HIS A 261 -14.38 -12.74 -6.36
N PHE A 262 -15.09 -13.55 -5.60
CA PHE A 262 -15.59 -13.20 -4.28
C PHE A 262 -15.75 -14.51 -3.48
N SER A 263 -15.02 -14.66 -2.38
CA SER A 263 -15.04 -15.86 -1.53
C SER A 263 -14.68 -15.54 -0.08
N CYS A 264 -15.05 -16.44 0.83
CA CYS A 264 -14.66 -16.46 2.22
C CYS A 264 -13.71 -17.66 2.45
N SER A 265 -12.58 -17.43 3.13
CA SER A 265 -11.64 -18.49 3.49
C SER A 265 -12.21 -19.42 4.57
N LEU A 266 -11.54 -20.56 4.77
CA LEU A 266 -11.67 -21.31 6.02
C LEU A 266 -11.30 -20.40 7.21
N PRO A 267 -11.92 -20.61 8.39
CA PRO A 267 -11.59 -19.87 9.59
C PRO A 267 -10.18 -20.20 10.10
N PHE A 268 -9.57 -19.26 10.81
CA PHE A 268 -8.28 -19.42 11.48
C PHE A 268 -8.28 -18.68 12.82
N ILE A 269 -7.51 -19.16 13.79
CA ILE A 269 -7.48 -18.60 15.15
C ILE A 269 -6.27 -17.68 15.32
N VAL A 270 -6.49 -16.51 15.91
CA VAL A 270 -5.46 -15.56 16.34
C VAL A 270 -5.79 -15.10 17.75
N LYS A 271 -4.90 -15.37 18.72
CA LYS A 271 -5.08 -14.98 20.15
C LYS A 271 -6.48 -15.36 20.67
N ASP A 272 -6.84 -16.63 20.50
CA ASP A 272 -8.11 -17.27 20.91
C ASP A 272 -9.38 -16.81 20.19
N VAL A 273 -9.29 -15.80 19.33
CA VAL A 273 -10.40 -15.31 18.49
C VAL A 273 -10.31 -15.95 17.12
N GLU A 274 -11.44 -16.44 16.62
CA GLU A 274 -11.54 -17.00 15.28
C GLU A 274 -11.86 -15.91 14.24
N PHE A 275 -11.13 -15.91 13.13
CA PHE A 275 -11.23 -14.96 12.03
C PHE A 275 -11.47 -15.69 10.71
N VAL A 276 -12.03 -14.96 9.74
CA VAL A 276 -12.05 -15.34 8.33
C VAL A 276 -11.44 -14.23 7.48
N LYS A 277 -11.01 -14.59 6.27
CA LYS A 277 -10.58 -13.67 5.24
C LYS A 277 -11.53 -13.73 4.06
N ILE A 278 -12.28 -12.66 3.85
CA ILE A 278 -13.14 -12.47 2.69
C ILE A 278 -12.34 -11.79 1.59
N THR A 279 -12.19 -12.43 0.43
CA THR A 279 -11.42 -11.89 -0.70
C THR A 279 -12.35 -11.52 -1.86
N ILE A 280 -12.26 -10.30 -2.35
CA ILE A 280 -12.97 -9.80 -3.54
C ILE A 280 -11.98 -9.28 -4.57
N LYS A 281 -12.22 -9.56 -5.85
CA LYS A 281 -11.45 -9.02 -6.98
C LYS A 281 -12.39 -8.52 -8.07
N GLY A 282 -12.17 -7.30 -8.53
CA GLY A 282 -12.85 -6.68 -9.67
C GLY A 282 -12.05 -5.53 -10.26
#